data_AF-A0A2G9UCM1-F1
#
_entry.id   AF-A0A2G9UCM1-F1
#
_cell.length_a   1.000
_cell.length_b   1.000
_cell.length_c   1.000
_cell.angle_alpha   90.00
_cell.angle_beta   90.00
_cell.angle_gamma   90.00
#
_symmetry.space_group_name_H-M   'P 1'
#
loop_
_entity.id
_entity.type
_entity.pdbx_description
1 polymer ?
#
loop_
_entity_poly.entity_id
_entity_poly.type
_entity_poly.pdbx_seq_one_letter_code
_entity_poly.pdbx_strand_id
1 'polypeptide(L)'
;KQAEQTSYIFVNNDEMIDFPRKWERIFATAERGVILMSFGTMARSTEMGEARRTAFVKAFQAFPDITFIWRYENRSDHFCNASNVILHDWLPQVDMLSK
;
A
#
# COMPACT_ATOMS: atom_id res chain seq x y z
N LYS A 1 2.25 23.49 24.89
CA LYS A 1 1.96 22.04 24.79
C LYS A 1 0.86 21.89 23.76
N GLN A 2 1.25 21.65 22.51
CA GLN A 2 0.33 21.55 21.39
C GLN A 2 -0.03 20.07 21.25
N ALA A 3 -1.31 19.74 21.38
CA ALA A 3 -1.79 18.37 21.28
C ALA A 3 -1.61 17.90 19.83
N GLU A 4 -0.87 16.83 19.63
CA GLU A 4 -0.81 16.12 18.35
C GLU A 4 -2.21 15.61 18.03
N GLN A 5 -2.83 16.20 17.01
CA GLN A 5 -4.12 15.78 16.51
C GLN A 5 -3.91 14.50 15.69
N THR A 6 -3.93 13.35 16.34
CA THR A 6 -3.89 12.04 15.68
C THR A 6 -5.22 11.81 14.96
N SER A 7 -5.20 11.83 13.62
CA SER A 7 -6.35 11.48 12.78
C SER A 7 -6.47 9.96 12.64
N TYR A 8 -7.52 9.40 13.23
CA TYR A 8 -7.92 8.00 13.01
C TYR A 8 -8.89 7.94 11.82
N ILE A 9 -8.64 7.04 10.87
CA ILE A 9 -9.56 6.75 9.77
C ILE A 9 -10.24 5.42 10.07
N PHE A 10 -11.57 5.44 10.21
CA PHE A 10 -12.36 4.23 10.35
C PHE A 10 -12.52 3.57 8.97
N VAL A 11 -12.00 2.35 8.80
CA VAL A 11 -12.20 1.55 7.58
C VAL A 11 -12.92 0.25 7.94
N ASN A 12 -14.26 0.31 7.94
CA ASN A 12 -15.22 -0.78 8.22
C ASN A 12 -15.09 -1.45 9.61
N ASN A 13 -16.24 -1.79 10.20
CA ASN A 13 -16.44 -2.24 11.58
C ASN A 13 -15.27 -3.09 12.16
N ASP A 14 -14.67 -2.54 13.23
CA ASP A 14 -13.78 -3.15 14.23
C ASP A 14 -12.25 -2.96 14.13
N GLU A 15 -11.69 -2.35 13.08
CA GLU A 15 -10.24 -2.03 13.06
C GLU A 15 -9.94 -0.52 13.02
N MET A 16 -9.41 -0.02 14.13
CA MET A 16 -8.84 1.32 14.26
C MET A 16 -7.42 1.32 13.68
N ILE A 17 -7.28 1.69 12.42
CA ILE A 17 -5.96 1.89 11.80
C ILE A 17 -5.53 3.33 12.08
N ASP A 18 -4.50 3.50 12.90
CA ASP A 18 -3.78 4.78 12.94
C ASP A 18 -3.03 4.96 11.63
N PHE A 19 -3.61 5.79 10.77
CA PHE A 19 -3.17 5.97 9.40
C PHE A 19 -1.74 6.52 9.34
N PRO A 20 -1.37 7.63 10.02
CA PRO A 20 0.02 8.10 10.06
C PRO A 20 1.01 7.04 10.56
N ARG A 21 0.75 6.40 11.70
CA ARG A 21 1.75 5.53 12.37
C ARG A 21 2.11 4.29 11.53
N LYS A 22 1.14 3.69 10.84
CA LYS A 22 1.41 2.53 9.97
C LYS A 22 2.37 2.90 8.83
N TRP A 23 2.10 4.01 8.15
CA TRP A 23 2.90 4.44 7.01
C TRP A 23 4.25 5.03 7.40
N GLU A 24 4.30 5.79 8.49
CA GLU A 24 5.56 6.26 9.09
C GLU A 24 6.51 5.09 9.35
N ARG A 25 5.99 4.00 9.93
CA ARG A 25 6.79 2.79 10.15
C ARG A 25 7.27 2.19 8.83
N ILE A 26 6.39 2.02 7.85
CA ILE A 26 6.75 1.47 6.52
C ILE A 26 7.88 2.30 5.89
N PHE A 27 7.73 3.63 5.87
CA PHE A 27 8.74 4.53 5.33
C PHE A 27 10.05 4.51 6.12
N ALA A 28 9.99 4.47 7.45
CA ALA A 28 11.17 4.40 8.30
C ALA A 28 11.93 3.07 8.19
N THR A 29 11.23 1.97 7.89
CA THR A 29 11.83 0.63 7.75
C THR A 29 12.26 0.27 6.34
N ALA A 30 11.88 1.05 5.33
CA ALA A 30 12.22 0.76 3.95
C ALA A 30 13.72 1.01 3.71
N GLU A 31 14.46 -0.05 3.39
CA GLU A 31 15.92 -0.02 3.27
C GLU A 31 16.40 0.90 2.14
N ARG A 32 15.87 0.71 0.92
CA ARG A 32 16.20 1.58 -0.23
C ARG A 32 15.14 2.65 -0.49
N GLY A 33 13.88 2.36 -0.15
CA GLY A 33 12.77 3.28 -0.35
C GLY A 33 11.46 2.58 -0.71
N VAL A 34 10.46 3.40 -1.04
CA VAL A 34 9.10 2.94 -1.29
C VAL A 34 8.62 3.39 -2.67
N ILE A 35 8.02 2.47 -3.43
CA ILE A 35 7.40 2.75 -4.73
C ILE A 35 5.89 2.55 -4.61
N LEU A 36 5.12 3.57 -4.95
CA LEU A 36 3.67 3.47 -5.10
C LEU A 36 3.31 3.11 -6.55
N MET A 37 2.68 1.95 -6.74
CA MET A 37 2.11 1.54 -8.02
C MET A 37 0.59 1.71 -8.01
N SER A 38 0.08 2.56 -8.90
CA SER A 38 -1.35 2.74 -9.14
C SER A 38 -1.61 3.07 -10.62
N PHE A 39 -2.67 2.49 -11.19
CA PHE A 39 -3.09 2.73 -12.57
C PHE A 39 -4.22 3.77 -12.69
N GLY A 40 -4.49 4.52 -11.62
CA GLY A 40 -5.57 5.49 -11.55
C GLY A 40 -6.93 4.84 -11.33
N THR A 41 -8.01 5.58 -11.56
CA THR A 41 -9.39 5.11 -11.35
C THR A 41 -9.96 4.35 -12.54
N MET A 42 -9.42 4.55 -13.74
CA MET A 42 -9.94 3.98 -14.99
C MET A 42 -9.41 2.58 -15.28
N ALA A 43 -8.24 2.22 -14.73
CA ALA A 43 -7.64 0.90 -14.90
C ALA A 43 -7.43 0.29 -13.51
N ARG A 44 -8.24 -0.71 -13.16
CA ARG A 44 -8.15 -1.38 -11.85
C ARG A 44 -7.17 -2.54 -11.92
N SER A 45 -6.36 -2.69 -10.88
CA SER A 45 -5.38 -3.79 -10.81
C SER A 45 -6.08 -5.15 -10.68
N THR A 46 -7.28 -5.20 -10.12
CA THR A 46 -8.11 -6.41 -10.01
C THR A 46 -8.57 -6.95 -11.37
N GLU A 47 -8.68 -6.09 -12.38
CA GLU A 47 -9.05 -6.44 -13.75
C GLU A 47 -7.85 -6.94 -14.57
N MET A 48 -6.64 -6.84 -14.03
CA MET A 48 -5.47 -7.46 -14.66
C MET A 48 -5.62 -8.97 -14.63
N GLY A 49 -5.49 -9.62 -15.78
CA GLY A 49 -5.43 -11.09 -15.83
C GLY A 49 -4.28 -11.64 -14.98
N GLU A 50 -4.47 -12.86 -14.47
CA GLU A 50 -3.54 -13.53 -13.54
C GLU A 50 -2.09 -13.51 -14.02
N ALA A 51 -1.84 -13.80 -15.30
CA ALA A 51 -0.50 -13.78 -15.88
C ALA A 51 0.24 -12.44 -15.70
N ARG A 52 -0.47 -11.32 -15.84
CA ARG A 52 0.09 -9.97 -15.63
C ARG A 52 0.35 -9.72 -14.15
N ARG A 53 -0.59 -10.09 -13.28
CA ARG A 53 -0.41 -9.93 -11.82
C ARG A 53 0.80 -10.71 -11.32
N THR A 54 0.94 -11.96 -11.75
CA THR A 54 2.10 -12.81 -11.42
C THR A 54 3.40 -12.24 -11.96
N ALA A 55 3.40 -11.66 -13.16
CA ALA A 55 4.59 -11.00 -13.72
C ALA A 55 5.04 -9.80 -12.86
N PHE A 56 4.10 -8.97 -12.40
CA PHE A 56 4.40 -7.86 -11.48
C PHE A 56 4.95 -8.36 -10.14
N VAL A 57 4.32 -9.36 -9.52
CA VAL A 57 4.81 -9.94 -8.25
C VAL A 57 6.24 -10.46 -8.40
N LYS A 58 6.54 -11.19 -9.48
CA LYS A 58 7.90 -11.67 -9.78
C LYS A 58 8.89 -10.51 -9.95
N ALA A 59 8.48 -9.44 -10.64
CA ALA A 59 9.32 -8.25 -10.80
C ALA A 59 9.61 -7.58 -9.46
N PHE A 60 8.61 -7.46 -8.56
CA PHE A 60 8.82 -6.88 -7.23
C PHE A 60 9.75 -7.73 -6.37
N GLN A 61 9.60 -9.05 -6.39
CA GLN A 61 10.46 -9.97 -5.64
C GLN A 61 11.94 -9.88 -6.05
N ALA A 62 12.24 -9.42 -7.28
CA ALA A 62 13.62 -9.19 -7.71
C ALA A 62 14.29 -7.98 -7.03
N PHE A 63 13.54 -7.13 -6.33
CA PHE A 63 14.02 -5.95 -5.62
C PHE A 63 13.61 -6.00 -4.14
N PRO A 64 14.14 -6.94 -3.34
CA PRO A 64 13.72 -7.16 -1.95
C PRO A 64 13.99 -5.97 -1.03
N ASP A 65 14.91 -5.08 -1.40
CA ASP A 65 15.28 -3.85 -0.68
C ASP A 65 14.35 -2.65 -0.96
N ILE A 66 13.42 -2.77 -1.92
CA ILE A 66 12.35 -1.79 -2.17
C ILE A 66 11.03 -2.34 -1.63
N THR A 67 10.31 -1.49 -0.90
CA THR A 67 8.90 -1.76 -0.57
C THR A 67 7.99 -1.25 -1.68
N PHE A 68 7.13 -2.11 -2.23
CA PHE A 68 6.11 -1.74 -3.20
C PHE A 68 4.76 -1.61 -2.52
N ILE A 69 4.13 -0.45 -2.63
CA ILE A 69 2.72 -0.27 -2.28
C ILE A 69 1.94 -0.38 -3.58
N TRP A 70 1.17 -1.45 -3.74
CA TRP A 70 0.40 -1.67 -4.96
C TRP A 70 -1.09 -1.49 -4.70
N ARG A 71 -1.68 -0.52 -5.39
CA ARG A 71 -3.11 -0.31 -5.34
C ARG A 71 -3.85 -1.52 -5.93
N TYR A 72 -4.62 -2.22 -5.10
CA TYR A 72 -5.38 -3.42 -5.44
C TYR A 72 -6.72 -3.42 -4.70
N GLU A 73 -7.81 -3.39 -5.46
CA GLU A 73 -9.16 -3.14 -4.95
C GLU A 73 -9.90 -4.39 -4.43
N ASN A 74 -9.24 -5.54 -4.33
CA ASN A 74 -9.82 -6.78 -3.80
C ASN A 74 -8.96 -7.35 -2.65
N ARG A 75 -9.46 -7.21 -1.42
CA ARG A 75 -8.76 -7.67 -0.20
C ARG A 75 -8.89 -9.16 0.08
N SER A 76 -9.84 -9.85 -0.56
CA SER A 76 -10.07 -11.30 -0.41
C SER A 76 -9.22 -12.13 -1.37
N ASP A 77 -8.49 -11.48 -2.27
CA ASP A 77 -7.60 -12.14 -3.21
C ASP A 77 -6.22 -12.37 -2.57
N HIS A 78 -5.74 -13.61 -2.64
CA HIS A 78 -4.48 -14.05 -2.03
C HIS A 78 -3.43 -14.39 -3.10
N PHE A 79 -3.39 -13.65 -4.21
CA PHE A 79 -2.43 -13.89 -5.29
C PHE A 79 -0.99 -13.43 -4.97
N CYS A 80 -0.81 -12.50 -4.03
CA CYS A 80 0.48 -11.88 -3.74
C CYS A 80 1.09 -12.42 -2.44
N ASN A 81 2.18 -13.19 -2.56
CA ASN A 81 2.93 -13.75 -1.43
C ASN A 81 4.32 -13.11 -1.27
N ALA A 82 4.53 -11.89 -1.80
CA ALA A 82 5.80 -11.20 -1.72
C ALA A 82 5.89 -10.36 -0.45
N SER A 83 6.94 -10.55 0.35
CA SER A 83 7.15 -9.84 1.63
C SER A 83 7.41 -8.35 1.46
N ASN A 84 7.88 -7.93 0.29
CA ASN A 84 8.16 -6.54 -0.05
C ASN A 84 7.02 -5.86 -0.82
N VAL A 85 5.82 -6.45 -0.83
CA VAL A 85 4.63 -5.90 -1.50
C VAL A 85 3.50 -5.73 -0.50
N ILE A 86 2.92 -4.54 -0.47
CA ILE A 86 1.77 -4.17 0.36
C ILE A 86 0.60 -3.86 -0.59
N LEU A 87 -0.43 -4.71 -0.58
CA LEU A 87 -1.67 -4.44 -1.31
C LEU A 87 -2.55 -3.46 -0.53
N HIS A 88 -3.11 -2.47 -1.23
CA HIS A 88 -4.01 -1.48 -0.63
C HIS A 88 -5.10 -1.02 -1.59
N ASP A 89 -6.34 -0.80 -1.15
CA ASP A 89 -7.43 -0.30 -2.02
C ASP A 89 -7.36 1.21 -2.31
N TRP A 90 -7.06 2.02 -1.30
CA TRP A 90 -7.00 3.48 -1.39
C TRP A 90 -6.05 4.11 -0.36
N LEU A 91 -5.04 4.85 -0.81
CA LEU A 91 -4.25 5.72 0.07
C LEU A 91 -4.89 7.13 0.10
N PRO A 92 -5.10 7.74 1.28
CA PRO A 92 -5.23 9.18 1.44
C PRO A 92 -3.93 9.86 1.01
N GLN A 93 -3.77 10.01 -0.30
CA GLN A 93 -2.60 10.57 -0.95
C GLN A 93 -2.32 12.01 -0.50
N VAL A 94 -3.36 12.74 -0.11
CA VAL A 94 -3.25 14.09 0.47
C VAL A 94 -2.54 14.06 1.82
N ASP A 95 -2.88 13.10 2.69
CA ASP A 95 -2.30 13.01 4.04
C ASP A 95 -0.85 12.48 4.01
N MET A 96 -0.47 11.72 2.96
CA MET A 96 0.89 11.21 2.80
C MET A 96 1.89 12.24 2.28
N LEU A 97 1.42 13.25 1.53
CA LEU A 97 2.28 14.24 0.85
C LEU A 97 2.29 15.62 1.55
N SER A 98 1.47 15.83 2.59
CA SER A 98 1.25 17.14 3.21
C SER A 98 2.21 17.51 4.35
N LYS A 99 3.46 17.01 4.36
CA LYS A 99 4.49 17.48 5.30
C LYS A 99 5.84 17.64 4.63
#